data_AF-A0A2J8INK1-F1
#
_entry.id   AF-A0A2J8INK1-F1
#
_cell.length_a   1.000
_cell.length_b   1.000
_cell.length_c   1.000
_cell.angle_alpha   90.00
_cell.angle_beta   90.00
_cell.angle_gamma   90.00
#
_symmetry.space_group_name_H-M   'P 1'
#
loop_
_entity.id
_entity.type
_entity.pdbx_description
1 polymer ?
#
loop_
_entity_poly.entity_id
_entity_poly.type
_entity_poly.pdbx_seq_one_letter_code
_entity_poly.pdbx_strand_id
1 'polypeptide(L)'
;AGVLVDSAVEVAFLWTFGDGEQALHQFQPPYNESFPVPDSVAQVLVEHNVTHTYAAPGEYVLTVLASNAFENLTQQVLIRSGRVPIVSLECVSCKAQAVYEVSRSSYVYLEGRCLNCSSGSKRGRWAARTFSNKTLVLDETTTSTGSAGMRLV
;
A
#
# COMPACT_ATOMS: atom_id res chain seq x y z
N ALA A 1 18.03 -0.10 6.46
CA ALA A 1 18.69 1.08 7.07
C ALA A 1 20.18 0.81 7.08
N GLY A 2 21.01 1.85 6.92
CA GLY A 2 22.47 1.72 6.92
C GLY A 2 23.10 2.77 7.81
N VAL A 3 24.10 2.39 8.60
CA VAL A 3 24.91 3.31 9.42
C VAL A 3 26.39 3.01 9.25
N LEU A 4 27.22 4.06 9.26
CA LEU A 4 28.68 3.93 9.33
C LEU A 4 29.08 3.74 10.78
N VAL A 5 29.81 2.67 11.08
CA VAL A 5 30.24 2.30 12.44
C VAL A 5 31.73 2.06 12.44
N ASP A 6 32.41 2.37 13.54
CA ASP A 6 33.80 1.97 13.75
C ASP A 6 33.94 0.44 13.75
N SER A 7 34.94 -0.08 13.06
CA SER A 7 35.14 -1.52 12.85
C SER A 7 35.45 -2.29 14.13
N ALA A 8 35.83 -1.60 15.22
CA ALA A 8 36.07 -2.18 16.53
C ALA A 8 34.87 -2.12 17.48
N VAL A 9 33.74 -1.53 17.06
CA VAL A 9 32.58 -1.30 17.92
C VAL A 9 31.38 -2.11 17.43
N GLU A 10 30.60 -2.68 18.33
CA GLU A 10 29.35 -3.36 18.00
C GLU A 10 28.20 -2.38 17.72
N VAL A 11 27.22 -2.80 16.92
CA VAL A 11 26.01 -2.01 16.66
C VAL A 11 24.76 -2.87 16.74
N ALA A 12 23.72 -2.35 17.40
CA ALA A 12 22.41 -2.97 17.48
C ALA A 12 21.37 -2.12 16.73
N PHE A 13 20.59 -2.76 15.87
CA PHE A 13 19.40 -2.21 15.23
C PHE A 13 18.15 -2.71 15.93
N LEU A 14 17.42 -1.79 16.55
CA LEU A 14 16.08 -2.02 17.09
C LEU A 14 15.04 -1.36 16.16
N TRP A 15 14.18 -2.20 15.59
CA TRP A 15 13.01 -1.79 14.83
C TRP A 15 11.78 -1.86 15.73
N THR A 16 11.01 -0.80 15.85
CA THR A 16 9.69 -0.82 16.49
C THR A 16 8.64 -0.41 15.47
N PHE A 17 7.64 -1.26 15.23
CA PHE A 17 6.69 -1.07 14.13
C PHE A 17 5.49 -0.19 14.50
N GLY A 18 5.32 0.15 15.78
CA GLY A 18 4.22 1.01 16.25
C GLY A 18 2.89 0.28 16.46
N ASP A 19 2.85 -1.04 16.25
CA ASP A 19 1.74 -1.95 16.57
C ASP A 19 2.02 -2.83 17.81
N GLY A 20 3.13 -2.56 18.51
CA GLY A 20 3.60 -3.32 19.66
C GLY A 20 4.64 -4.38 19.32
N GLU A 21 4.89 -4.65 18.04
CA GLU A 21 5.95 -5.56 17.61
C GLU A 21 7.29 -4.83 17.43
N GLN A 22 8.37 -5.60 17.59
CA GLN A 22 9.73 -5.13 17.44
C GLN A 22 10.66 -6.22 16.91
N ALA A 23 11.73 -5.80 16.23
CA ALA A 23 12.82 -6.68 15.80
C ALA A 23 14.16 -6.09 16.23
N LEU A 24 14.97 -6.88 16.93
CA LEU A 24 16.30 -6.50 17.38
C LEU A 24 17.33 -7.37 16.67
N HIS A 25 18.38 -6.74 16.14
CA HIS A 25 19.53 -7.45 15.59
C HIS A 25 20.82 -6.74 15.97
N GLN A 26 21.83 -7.51 16.39
CA GLN A 26 23.12 -6.99 16.82
C GLN A 26 24.22 -7.53 15.91
N PHE A 27 25.07 -6.63 15.45
CA PHE A 27 26.28 -6.94 14.72
C PHE A 27 27.48 -6.70 15.63
N GLN A 28 28.38 -7.69 15.67
CA GLN A 28 29.59 -7.63 16.47
C GLN A 28 30.82 -7.70 15.56
N PRO A 29 31.92 -7.01 15.93
CA PRO A 29 33.23 -7.23 15.32
C PRO A 29 33.71 -8.68 15.54
N PRO A 30 34.55 -9.24 14.65
CA PRO A 30 35.01 -8.64 13.39
C PRO A 30 33.92 -8.68 12.32
N TYR A 31 33.71 -7.55 11.66
CA TYR A 31 32.77 -7.43 10.54
C TYR A 31 33.31 -8.20 9.33
N ASN A 32 32.46 -9.01 8.71
CA ASN A 32 32.83 -9.90 7.60
C ASN A 32 33.18 -9.13 6.31
N GLU A 33 33.93 -9.73 5.38
CA GLU A 33 34.35 -9.05 4.12
C GLU A 33 33.20 -8.64 3.18
N SER A 34 31.97 -9.07 3.47
CA SER A 34 30.77 -8.68 2.71
C SER A 34 30.33 -7.24 2.99
N PHE A 35 30.85 -6.58 4.03
CA PHE A 35 30.51 -5.20 4.32
C PHE A 35 31.30 -4.23 3.45
N PRO A 36 30.68 -3.18 2.88
CA PRO A 36 31.39 -2.14 2.16
C PRO A 36 32.32 -1.38 3.13
N VAL A 37 33.61 -1.37 2.82
CA VAL A 37 34.62 -0.61 3.56
C VAL A 37 34.83 0.73 2.81
N PRO A 38 34.52 1.88 3.40
CA PRO A 38 34.89 3.18 2.84
C PRO A 38 36.42 3.34 2.79
N ASP A 39 36.92 4.36 2.07
CA ASP A 39 38.36 4.68 1.97
C ASP A 39 39.07 4.90 3.33
N SER A 40 38.31 5.01 4.44
CA SER A 40 38.81 5.04 5.82
C SER A 40 38.80 3.65 6.45
N VAL A 41 39.99 3.12 6.74
CA VAL A 41 40.26 1.76 7.24
C VAL A 41 39.60 1.46 8.62
N ALA A 42 39.04 2.47 9.30
CA ALA A 42 38.43 2.33 10.61
C ALA A 42 36.91 2.18 10.60
N GLN A 43 36.22 2.43 9.48
CA GLN A 43 34.75 2.43 9.45
C GLN A 43 34.18 1.37 8.51
N VAL A 44 32.99 0.90 8.81
CA VAL A 44 32.26 -0.09 8.02
C VAL A 44 30.80 0.34 7.88
N LEU A 45 30.23 0.18 6.68
CA LEU A 45 28.80 0.42 6.46
C LEU A 45 28.02 -0.84 6.87
N VAL A 46 27.27 -0.75 7.96
CA VAL A 46 26.40 -1.85 8.43
C VAL A 46 24.98 -1.59 7.96
N GLU A 47 24.44 -2.53 7.17
CA GLU A 47 23.07 -2.47 6.67
C GLU A 47 22.22 -3.59 7.26
N HIS A 48 20.96 -3.26 7.58
CA HIS A 48 19.98 -4.23 8.05
C HIS A 48 18.60 -3.94 7.45
N ASN A 49 17.90 -4.99 7.07
CA ASN A 49 16.53 -4.95 6.54
C ASN A 49 15.63 -5.93 7.30
N VAL A 50 14.38 -5.55 7.52
CA VAL A 50 13.37 -6.39 8.16
C VAL A 50 12.09 -6.30 7.35
N THR A 51 11.39 -7.43 7.22
CA THR A 51 10.05 -7.49 6.62
C THR A 51 9.03 -7.63 7.74
N HIS A 52 8.04 -6.74 7.77
CA HIS A 52 6.95 -6.74 8.76
C HIS A 52 5.59 -6.66 8.06
N THR A 53 4.58 -7.35 8.60
CA THR A 53 3.21 -7.36 8.07
C THR A 53 2.23 -6.89 9.13
N TYR A 54 1.66 -5.69 8.94
CA TYR A 54 0.64 -5.16 9.84
C TYR A 54 -0.67 -5.95 9.74
N ALA A 55 -1.14 -6.48 10.87
CA ALA A 55 -2.38 -7.25 10.93
C ALA A 55 -3.64 -6.39 10.72
N ALA A 56 -3.58 -5.10 11.06
CA ALA A 56 -4.68 -4.16 10.94
C ALA A 56 -4.32 -2.97 10.05
N PRO A 57 -5.30 -2.37 9.35
CA PRO A 57 -5.10 -1.08 8.69
C PRO A 57 -4.99 0.02 9.75
N GLY A 58 -4.13 1.00 9.50
CA GLY A 58 -3.86 2.07 10.43
C GLY A 58 -2.68 2.95 10.01
N GLU A 59 -2.45 3.99 10.81
CA GLU A 59 -1.23 4.78 10.75
C GLU A 59 -0.29 4.29 11.84
N TYR A 60 0.93 3.93 11.46
CA TYR A 60 1.94 3.34 12.32
C TYR A 60 3.22 4.16 12.25
N VAL A 61 3.88 4.37 13.39
CA VAL A 61 5.17 5.06 13.44
C VAL A 61 6.26 3.99 13.52
N LEU A 62 6.89 3.73 12.37
CA LEU A 62 8.07 2.88 12.30
C LEU A 62 9.26 3.66 12.87
N THR A 63 9.86 3.17 13.95
CA THR A 63 11.09 3.72 14.51
C THR A 63 12.23 2.74 14.33
N VAL A 64 13.37 3.23 13.86
CA VAL A 64 14.63 2.50 13.77
C VAL A 64 15.62 3.17 14.70
N LEU A 65 16.13 2.42 15.67
CA LEU A 65 17.19 2.84 16.57
C LEU A 65 18.43 2.01 16.24
N ALA A 66 19.48 2.67 15.74
CA ALA A 66 20.81 2.09 15.65
C ALA A 66 21.61 2.59 16.87
N SER A 67 22.19 1.70 17.67
CA SER A 67 22.89 2.07 18.90
C SER A 67 24.15 1.25 19.12
N ASN A 68 25.15 1.87 19.73
CA ASN A 68 26.35 1.22 20.24
C ASN A 68 26.61 1.67 21.69
N ALA A 69 27.76 1.32 22.26
CA ALA A 69 28.11 1.67 23.64
C ALA A 69 28.32 3.19 23.89
N PHE A 70 28.46 3.99 22.83
CA PHE A 70 28.86 5.40 22.90
C PHE A 70 27.80 6.37 22.36
N GLU A 71 26.98 5.94 21.39
CA GLU A 71 26.01 6.78 20.70
C GLU A 71 24.79 5.98 20.22
N ASN A 72 23.75 6.73 19.85
CA ASN A 72 22.58 6.19 19.19
C ASN A 72 22.06 7.13 18.10
N LEU A 73 21.42 6.55 17.09
CA LEU A 73 20.77 7.23 16.00
C LEU A 73 19.34 6.70 15.89
N THR A 74 18.38 7.62 15.91
CA THR A 74 16.96 7.28 15.80
C THR A 74 16.38 7.89 14.53
N GLN A 75 15.63 7.10 13.77
CA GLN A 75 14.88 7.56 12.60
C GLN A 75 13.43 7.08 12.68
N GLN A 76 12.49 7.97 12.34
CA GLN A 76 11.06 7.64 12.31
C GLN A 76 10.47 7.82 10.92
N VAL A 77 9.56 6.92 10.55
CA VAL A 77 8.81 6.96 9.29
C VAL A 77 7.34 6.65 9.57
N LEU A 78 6.44 7.48 9.04
CA LEU A 78 5.00 7.22 9.12
C LEU A 78 4.58 6.22 8.04
N ILE A 79 4.04 5.08 8.45
CA ILE A 79 3.52 4.03 7.58
C ILE A 79 1.99 4.06 7.62
N ARG A 80 1.36 4.12 6.45
CA ARG A 80 -0.10 3.97 6.30
C ARG A 80 -0.41 2.58 5.78
N SER A 81 -0.71 1.65 6.68
CA SER A 81 -1.18 0.32 6.29
C SER A 81 -2.66 0.38 5.96
N GLY A 82 -3.07 -0.22 4.85
CA GLY A 82 -4.44 -0.21 4.37
C GLY A 82 -4.90 -1.59 3.91
N ARG A 83 -6.22 -1.80 3.88
CA ARG A 83 -6.79 -2.98 3.21
C ARG A 83 -6.81 -2.76 1.71
N VAL A 84 -6.35 -3.74 0.95
CA VAL A 84 -6.53 -3.77 -0.50
C VAL A 84 -8.01 -4.04 -0.79
N PRO A 85 -8.78 -3.10 -1.39
CA PRO A 85 -10.21 -3.28 -1.58
C PRO A 85 -10.48 -4.39 -2.61
N ILE A 86 -11.20 -5.42 -2.20
CA ILE A 86 -11.64 -6.50 -3.10
C ILE A 86 -12.95 -6.06 -3.73
N VAL A 87 -12.88 -5.61 -4.98
CA VAL A 87 -14.04 -5.12 -5.74
C VAL A 87 -14.51 -6.15 -6.75
N SER A 88 -15.82 -6.24 -6.94
CA SER A 88 -16.46 -7.05 -7.98
C SER A 88 -17.57 -6.26 -8.66
N LEU A 89 -17.88 -6.66 -9.89
CA LEU A 89 -18.82 -5.94 -10.74
C LEU A 89 -19.92 -6.92 -11.15
N GLU A 90 -21.15 -6.62 -10.75
CA GLU A 90 -22.31 -7.45 -11.03
C GLU A 90 -23.22 -6.72 -12.02
N CYS A 91 -23.63 -7.40 -13.07
CA CYS A 91 -24.68 -6.85 -13.92
C CYS A 91 -26.04 -7.37 -13.49
N VAL A 92 -26.89 -6.46 -13.01
CA VAL A 92 -28.18 -6.79 -12.42
C VAL A 92 -29.29 -6.80 -13.46
N SER A 93 -29.24 -5.91 -14.46
CA SER A 93 -30.26 -5.84 -15.53
C SER A 93 -29.71 -6.10 -16.93
N CYS A 94 -28.52 -6.70 -17.07
CA CYS A 94 -27.98 -7.06 -18.38
C CYS A 94 -28.82 -8.17 -19.02
N LYS A 95 -29.89 -7.79 -19.69
CA LYS A 95 -30.51 -8.58 -20.76
C LYS A 95 -29.84 -8.30 -22.11
N ALA A 96 -28.63 -7.73 -22.09
CA ALA A 96 -27.89 -7.30 -23.27
C ALA A 96 -27.42 -8.50 -24.09
N GLN A 97 -28.34 -9.09 -24.86
CA GLN A 97 -27.97 -9.72 -26.12
C GLN A 97 -27.42 -8.61 -27.01
N ALA A 98 -26.37 -8.90 -27.81
CA ALA A 98 -25.67 -7.94 -28.67
C ALA A 98 -26.56 -7.22 -29.72
N VAL A 99 -27.87 -7.50 -29.71
CA VAL A 99 -28.88 -7.05 -30.67
C VAL A 99 -29.72 -5.88 -30.13
N TYR A 100 -29.76 -5.63 -28.80
CA TYR A 100 -30.57 -4.56 -28.23
C TYR A 100 -29.76 -3.29 -27.98
N GLU A 101 -30.23 -2.16 -28.53
CA GLU A 101 -29.76 -0.84 -28.15
C GLU A 101 -30.20 -0.50 -26.72
N VAL A 102 -29.31 0.13 -25.95
CA VAL A 102 -29.63 0.61 -24.61
C VAL A 102 -30.65 1.74 -24.72
N SER A 103 -31.78 1.60 -24.03
CA SER A 103 -32.89 2.57 -24.09
C SER A 103 -33.56 2.74 -22.73
N ARG A 104 -34.51 3.68 -22.64
CA ARG A 104 -35.31 3.88 -21.41
C ARG A 104 -36.07 2.63 -20.97
N SER A 105 -36.54 1.80 -21.90
CA SER A 105 -37.25 0.56 -21.60
C SER A 105 -36.35 -0.66 -21.51
N SER A 106 -35.09 -0.55 -21.94
CA SER A 106 -34.08 -1.62 -21.93
C SER A 106 -32.71 -1.05 -21.54
N TYR A 107 -32.54 -0.72 -20.26
CA TYR A 107 -31.33 -0.10 -19.71
C TYR A 107 -30.39 -1.13 -19.07
N VAL A 108 -29.13 -0.73 -18.87
CA VAL A 108 -28.10 -1.52 -18.23
C VAL A 108 -27.86 -1.00 -16.82
N TYR A 109 -28.09 -1.86 -15.82
CA TYR A 109 -27.80 -1.60 -14.42
C TYR A 109 -26.63 -2.45 -13.96
N LEU A 110 -25.55 -1.78 -13.55
CA LEU A 110 -24.37 -2.38 -12.94
C LEU A 110 -24.29 -2.02 -11.45
N GLU A 111 -23.94 -3.00 -10.63
CA GLU A 111 -23.64 -2.82 -9.22
C GLU A 111 -22.17 -3.19 -8.94
N GLY A 112 -21.41 -2.23 -8.44
CA GLY A 112 -20.09 -2.43 -7.88
C GLY A 112 -20.19 -2.85 -6.42
N ARG A 113 -19.58 -3.98 -6.07
CA ARG A 113 -19.48 -4.47 -4.69
C ARG A 113 -18.04 -4.38 -4.22
N CYS A 114 -17.86 -4.12 -2.93
CA CYS A 114 -16.58 -4.24 -2.26
C CYS A 114 -16.75 -5.11 -1.02
N LEU A 115 -16.02 -6.23 -0.97
CA LEU A 115 -16.17 -7.30 0.03
C LEU A 115 -15.51 -6.97 1.37
N ASN A 116 -14.37 -6.28 1.36
CA ASN A 116 -13.58 -5.99 2.57
C ASN A 116 -13.47 -4.49 2.90
N CYS A 117 -14.26 -3.65 2.23
CA CYS A 117 -14.40 -2.23 2.56
C CYS A 117 -15.24 -2.06 3.83
N SER A 118 -14.87 -1.08 4.67
CA SER A 118 -15.68 -0.62 5.79
C SER A 118 -17.09 -0.21 5.37
N SER A 119 -18.07 -0.35 6.27
CA SER A 119 -19.50 -0.02 6.05
C SER A 119 -19.80 1.47 5.84
N GLY A 120 -18.77 2.33 5.78
CA GLY A 120 -18.90 3.74 5.46
C GLY A 120 -19.26 4.02 3.99
N SER A 121 -19.31 5.31 3.64
CA SER A 121 -19.63 5.75 2.28
C SER A 121 -18.59 5.25 1.28
N LYS A 122 -18.95 4.20 0.52
CA LYS A 122 -18.14 3.64 -0.55
C LYS A 122 -18.24 4.57 -1.76
N ARG A 123 -17.10 5.14 -2.19
CA ARG A 123 -17.04 5.99 -3.38
C ARG A 123 -16.41 5.21 -4.54
N GLY A 124 -17.13 5.15 -5.66
CA GLY A 124 -16.64 4.58 -6.92
C GLY A 124 -16.65 5.64 -8.01
N ARG A 125 -15.98 5.32 -9.13
CA ARG A 125 -16.04 6.10 -10.37
C ARG A 125 -16.17 5.13 -11.53
N TRP A 126 -17.25 5.28 -12.29
CA TRP A 126 -17.52 4.53 -13.49
C TRP A 126 -16.88 5.20 -14.71
N ALA A 127 -16.40 4.38 -15.63
CA ALA A 127 -15.95 4.80 -16.95
C ALA A 127 -16.37 3.71 -17.95
N ALA A 128 -16.91 4.13 -19.09
CA ALA A 128 -17.36 3.23 -20.14
C ALA A 128 -16.67 3.59 -21.47
N ARG A 129 -16.41 2.56 -22.27
CA ARG A 129 -15.84 2.70 -23.62
C ARG A 129 -16.56 1.77 -24.57
N THR A 130 -16.71 2.19 -25.82
CA THR A 130 -17.22 1.33 -26.90
C THR A 130 -16.16 0.29 -27.29
N PHE A 131 -16.57 -0.71 -28.08
CA PHE A 131 -15.63 -1.64 -28.73
C PHE A 131 -14.59 -0.93 -29.60
N SER A 132 -14.95 0.22 -30.19
CA SER A 132 -14.04 1.09 -30.95
C SER A 132 -13.18 2.01 -30.06
N ASN A 133 -13.11 1.74 -28.75
CA ASN A 133 -12.34 2.51 -27.76
C ASN A 133 -12.74 4.00 -27.68
N LYS A 134 -13.97 4.35 -28.04
CA LYS A 134 -14.51 5.68 -27.81
C LYS A 134 -15.07 5.76 -26.40
N THR A 135 -14.64 6.74 -25.62
CA THR A 135 -15.16 6.97 -24.27
C THR A 135 -16.62 7.39 -24.34
N LEU A 136 -17.49 6.71 -23.57
CA LEU A 136 -18.84 7.19 -23.33
C LEU A 136 -18.82 8.13 -22.13
N VAL A 137 -19.39 9.31 -22.30
CA VAL A 137 -19.62 10.23 -21.18
C VAL A 137 -20.72 9.62 -20.30
N LEU A 138 -20.46 9.57 -18.99
CA LEU A 138 -21.39 9.09 -17.96
C LEU A 138 -21.69 10.26 -17.02
N ASP A 139 -22.79 10.93 -17.29
CA ASP A 139 -23.27 12.13 -16.59
C ASP A 139 -24.80 12.04 -16.39
N GLU A 140 -25.41 13.09 -15.83
CA GLU A 140 -26.86 13.13 -15.56
C GLU A 140 -27.72 13.11 -16.84
N THR A 141 -27.13 13.31 -18.01
CA THR A 141 -27.83 13.25 -19.30
C THR A 141 -27.87 11.84 -19.88
N THR A 142 -26.81 11.07 -19.63
CA THR A 142 -26.58 9.72 -20.19
C THR A 142 -26.86 8.61 -19.19
N THR A 143 -26.86 8.93 -17.90
CA THR A 143 -27.07 8.00 -16.79
C THR A 143 -27.88 8.67 -15.69
N SER A 144 -28.71 7.91 -14.99
CA SER A 144 -29.52 8.37 -13.86
C SER A 144 -28.72 8.52 -12.56
N THR A 145 -27.60 7.81 -12.41
CA THR A 145 -26.72 7.91 -11.23
C THR A 145 -25.47 8.75 -11.46
N GLY A 146 -25.27 9.26 -12.68
CA GLY A 146 -23.99 9.83 -13.10
C GLY A 146 -22.87 8.78 -13.09
N SER A 147 -21.63 9.24 -13.03
CA SER A 147 -20.44 8.38 -12.96
C SER A 147 -19.97 8.04 -11.55
N ALA A 148 -20.56 8.61 -10.49
CA ALA A 148 -20.07 8.47 -9.12
C ALA A 148 -20.90 7.45 -8.32
N GLY A 149 -20.23 6.73 -7.41
CA GLY A 149 -20.88 5.80 -6.49
C GLY A 149 -20.70 4.33 -6.90
N MET A 150 -21.47 3.45 -6.26
CA MET A 150 -21.35 1.99 -6.42
C MET A 150 -22.41 1.40 -7.35
N ARG A 151 -23.30 2.21 -7.91
CA ARG A 151 -24.32 1.79 -8.88
C ARG A 151 -24.19 2.64 -10.12
N LEU A 152 -24.30 2.03 -11.28
CA LEU A 152 -24.40 2.70 -12.58
C LEU A 152 -25.72 2.29 -13.22
N VAL A 153 -26.60 3.26 -13.43
CA VAL A 153 -27.90 3.10 -14.09
C VAL A 153 -28.06 4.18 -15.13
#